data_AF-A0AAD6DMA1-F1
#
_entry.id   AF-A0AAD6DMA1-F1
#
_cell.length_a   1.000
_cell.length_b   1.000
_cell.length_c   1.000
_cell.angle_alpha   90.00
_cell.angle_beta   90.00
_cell.angle_gamma   90.00
#
_symmetry.space_group_name_H-M   'P 1'
#
loop_
_entity.id
_entity.type
_entity.pdbx_description
1 polymer ?
#
loop_
_entity_poly.entity_id
_entity_poly.type
_entity_poly.pdbx_seq_one_letter_code
_entity_poly.pdbx_strand_id
1 'polypeptide(L)'
;MDMDNVNRPAINIWTFFALAALDIAVNAAAGPAAVATAAHVNGSPLTARAMQIGALAGVTKSGVLAFVEFAGFAGLPTPAWILLVLVASGFGICVLVTAEVSNLVLGETPSALLIAAVVAAIPLAGECIGLYESAGGLYGSKPQTQLCIMGFDALGGYVFARMAHNGGYDICPYNVAAAAGAVYGVITGFFHVILGCMAGFTFYESTNGHYEIRNVFGTARGYNPNWNNNIGV
;
A
#
# COMPACT_ATOMS: atom_id res chain seq x y z
N MET A 1 3.35 6.70 -30.54
CA MET A 1 2.13 6.78 -29.72
C MET A 1 2.52 7.40 -28.39
N ASP A 2 2.23 8.69 -28.20
CA ASP A 2 2.33 9.31 -26.86
C ASP A 2 1.09 8.85 -26.07
N MET A 3 1.24 7.75 -25.33
CA MET A 3 0.17 7.17 -24.50
C MET A 3 -0.02 7.93 -23.18
N ASP A 4 0.77 8.97 -22.92
CA ASP A 4 0.84 9.66 -21.63
C ASP A 4 -0.33 10.61 -21.36
N ASN A 5 -1.14 10.94 -22.38
CA ASN A 5 -2.29 11.86 -22.27
C ASN A 5 -3.66 11.19 -22.44
N VAL A 6 -3.72 9.85 -22.40
CA VAL A 6 -4.99 9.13 -22.47
C VAL A 6 -5.63 9.16 -21.08
N ASN A 7 -6.80 9.80 -20.95
CA ASN A 7 -7.60 9.75 -19.73
C ASN A 7 -7.86 8.28 -19.37
N ARG A 8 -7.28 7.85 -18.24
CA ARG A 8 -7.45 6.50 -17.70
C ARG A 8 -8.84 6.34 -17.07
N PRO A 9 -9.42 5.12 -17.04
CA PRO A 9 -10.76 4.89 -16.51
C PRO A 9 -10.90 5.51 -15.13
N ALA A 10 -11.75 6.55 -15.03
CA ALA A 10 -12.04 7.19 -13.76
C ALA A 10 -12.78 6.18 -12.89
N ILE A 11 -12.11 5.71 -11.84
CA ILE A 11 -12.74 4.87 -10.81
C ILE A 11 -13.80 5.74 -10.13
N ASN A 12 -15.06 5.29 -10.14
CA ASN A 12 -16.13 6.05 -9.51
C ASN A 12 -15.96 6.06 -7.97
N ILE A 13 -16.60 7.01 -7.30
CA ILE A 13 -16.47 7.19 -5.84
C ILE A 13 -16.94 5.96 -5.03
N TRP A 14 -17.90 5.19 -5.55
CA TRP A 14 -18.39 3.97 -4.91
C TRP A 14 -17.38 2.82 -4.99
N THR A 15 -16.73 2.67 -6.13
CA THR A 15 -15.64 1.71 -6.34
C THR A 15 -14.44 2.08 -5.48
N PHE A 16 -14.14 3.38 -5.32
CA PHE A 16 -13.13 3.84 -4.36
C PHE A 16 -13.46 3.36 -2.93
N PHE A 17 -14.67 3.62 -2.42
CA PHE A 17 -15.04 3.18 -1.07
C PHE A 17 -15.01 1.66 -0.91
N ALA A 18 -15.40 0.90 -1.95
CA ALA A 18 -15.32 -0.55 -1.93
C ALA A 18 -13.86 -1.06 -1.87
N LEU A 19 -12.96 -0.45 -2.64
CA LEU A 19 -11.53 -0.79 -2.65
C LEU A 19 -10.83 -0.37 -1.35
N ALA A 20 -11.18 0.79 -0.79
CA ALA A 20 -10.67 1.25 0.50
C ALA A 20 -11.13 0.34 1.65
N ALA A 21 -12.41 -0.06 1.66
CA ALA A 21 -12.92 -1.01 2.65
C ALA A 21 -12.24 -2.38 2.54
N LEU A 22 -12.01 -2.86 1.31
CA LEU A 22 -11.25 -4.09 1.07
C LEU A 22 -9.81 -3.97 1.56
N ASP A 23 -9.13 -2.85 1.27
CA ASP A 23 -7.75 -2.61 1.70
C ASP A 23 -7.65 -2.63 3.23
N ILE A 24 -8.56 -1.94 3.90
CA ILE A 24 -8.65 -1.94 5.37
C ILE A 24 -8.87 -3.35 5.91
N ALA A 25 -9.80 -4.12 5.33
CA ALA A 25 -10.06 -5.49 5.77
C ALA A 25 -8.86 -6.42 5.56
N VAL A 26 -8.17 -6.31 4.42
CA VAL A 26 -6.98 -7.11 4.10
C VAL A 26 -5.85 -6.78 5.06
N ASN A 27 -5.55 -5.51 5.31
CA ASN A 27 -4.48 -5.12 6.22
C ASN A 27 -4.84 -5.44 7.68
N ALA A 28 -6.12 -5.33 8.07
CA ALA A 28 -6.63 -5.76 9.38
C ALA A 28 -6.46 -7.27 9.63
N ALA A 29 -6.46 -8.09 8.58
CA ALA A 29 -6.21 -9.53 8.65
C ALA A 29 -4.71 -9.86 8.53
N ALA A 30 -3.96 -9.13 7.72
CA ALA A 30 -2.53 -9.32 7.52
C ALA A 30 -1.71 -9.05 8.79
N GLY A 31 -2.08 -8.02 9.56
CA GLY A 31 -1.42 -7.69 10.83
C GLY A 31 -1.43 -8.83 11.86
N PRO A 32 -2.60 -9.38 12.25
CA PRO A 32 -2.67 -10.53 13.15
C PRO A 32 -1.95 -11.77 12.61
N ALA A 33 -1.99 -12.02 11.30
CA ALA A 33 -1.28 -13.13 10.69
C ALA A 33 0.25 -12.97 10.81
N ALA A 34 0.76 -11.75 10.62
CA ALA A 34 2.16 -11.43 10.85
C ALA A 34 2.56 -11.62 12.33
N VAL A 35 1.71 -11.20 13.27
CA VAL A 35 1.92 -11.41 14.71
C VAL A 35 1.89 -12.89 15.07
N ALA A 36 0.94 -13.67 14.55
CA ALA A 36 0.85 -15.11 14.78
C ALA A 36 2.09 -15.84 14.24
N THR A 37 2.59 -15.42 13.07
CA THR A 37 3.83 -15.93 12.49
C THR A 37 5.03 -15.59 13.37
N ALA A 38 5.14 -14.35 13.84
CA ALA A 38 6.20 -13.93 14.74
C ALA A 38 6.20 -14.78 16.02
N ALA A 39 5.03 -14.95 16.65
CA ALA A 39 4.88 -15.77 17.85
C ALA A 39 5.27 -17.23 17.60
N HIS A 40 4.84 -17.81 16.47
CA HIS A 40 5.16 -19.18 16.09
C HIS A 40 6.66 -19.40 15.86
N VAL A 41 7.31 -18.53 15.07
CA VAL A 41 8.75 -18.64 14.77
C VAL A 41 9.59 -18.38 16.02
N ASN A 42 9.12 -17.50 16.92
CA ASN A 42 9.81 -17.20 18.18
C ASN A 42 9.51 -18.21 19.30
N GLY A 43 8.65 -19.21 19.06
CA GLY A 43 8.20 -20.16 20.09
C GLY A 43 7.47 -19.51 21.27
N SER A 44 6.91 -18.31 21.07
CA SER A 44 6.25 -17.52 22.10
C SER A 44 4.73 -17.74 22.10
N PRO A 45 4.06 -17.61 23.25
CA PRO A 45 2.61 -17.76 23.32
C PRO A 45 1.92 -16.63 22.54
N LEU A 46 0.97 -16.99 21.68
CA LEU A 46 0.14 -16.03 20.97
C LEU A 46 -0.91 -15.45 21.92
N THR A 47 -0.94 -14.12 22.04
CA THR A 47 -1.93 -13.43 22.88
C THR A 47 -2.97 -12.69 22.04
N ALA A 48 -4.21 -12.65 22.53
CA ALA A 48 -5.29 -11.90 21.88
C ALA A 48 -4.96 -10.40 21.74
N ARG A 49 -4.30 -9.83 22.75
CA ARG A 49 -3.87 -8.42 22.73
C ARG A 49 -2.84 -8.17 21.62
N ALA A 50 -1.86 -9.04 21.44
CA ALA A 50 -0.89 -8.88 20.36
C ALA A 50 -1.55 -8.94 18.97
N MET A 51 -2.51 -9.86 18.78
CA MET A 51 -3.28 -9.92 17.54
C MET A 51 -4.11 -8.65 17.30
N GLN A 52 -4.77 -8.11 18.34
CA GLN A 52 -5.53 -6.86 18.23
C GLN A 52 -4.65 -5.66 17.86
N ILE A 53 -3.46 -5.55 18.46
CA ILE A 53 -2.50 -4.50 18.11
C ILE A 53 -2.02 -4.66 16.66
N GLY A 54 -1.76 -5.90 16.22
CA GLY A 54 -1.45 -6.19 14.83
C GLY A 54 -2.55 -5.77 13.86
N ALA A 55 -3.82 -6.08 14.17
CA ALA A 55 -4.97 -5.65 13.37
C ALA A 55 -5.06 -4.12 13.31
N LEU A 56 -4.93 -3.45 14.45
CA LEU A 56 -5.00 -2.00 14.54
C LEU A 56 -3.90 -1.34 13.69
N ALA A 57 -2.65 -1.81 13.78
CA ALA A 57 -1.55 -1.31 12.96
C ALA A 57 -1.84 -1.42 11.45
N GLY A 58 -2.43 -2.54 11.01
CA GLY A 58 -2.85 -2.72 9.62
C GLY A 58 -3.99 -1.79 9.21
N VAL A 59 -4.99 -1.60 10.07
CA VAL A 59 -6.09 -0.64 9.87
C VAL A 59 -5.56 0.78 9.79
N THR A 60 -4.58 1.16 10.62
CA THR A 60 -3.99 2.49 10.61
C THR A 60 -3.26 2.75 9.29
N LYS A 61 -2.43 1.81 8.81
CA LYS A 61 -1.75 1.93 7.50
C LYS A 61 -2.75 2.20 6.37
N SER A 62 -3.72 1.31 6.23
CA SER A 62 -4.70 1.35 5.12
C SER A 62 -5.71 2.49 5.26
N GLY A 63 -6.13 2.81 6.49
CA GLY A 63 -7.03 3.92 6.77
C GLY A 63 -6.43 5.29 6.46
N VAL A 64 -5.14 5.49 6.76
CA VAL A 64 -4.42 6.72 6.40
C VAL A 64 -4.27 6.86 4.89
N LEU A 65 -3.90 5.77 4.20
CA LEU A 65 -3.83 5.75 2.73
C LEU A 65 -5.19 6.12 2.11
N ALA A 66 -6.25 5.42 2.51
CA ALA A 66 -7.60 5.68 2.03
C ALA A 66 -8.05 7.13 2.32
N PHE A 67 -7.73 7.68 3.49
CA PHE A 67 -8.07 9.05 3.82
C PHE A 67 -7.36 10.06 2.90
N VAL A 68 -6.06 9.88 2.65
CA VAL A 68 -5.29 10.78 1.79
C VAL A 68 -5.72 10.68 0.34
N GLU A 69 -6.00 9.48 -0.16
CA GLU A 69 -6.58 9.26 -1.49
C GLU A 69 -7.96 9.94 -1.61
N PHE A 70 -8.82 9.80 -0.59
CA PHE A 70 -10.11 10.48 -0.56
C PHE A 70 -9.97 12.00 -0.56
N ALA A 71 -9.05 12.54 0.24
CA ALA A 71 -8.76 13.97 0.31
C ALA A 71 -8.26 14.53 -1.03
N GLY A 72 -7.69 13.68 -1.90
CA GLY A 72 -7.30 14.05 -3.26
C GLY A 72 -8.46 14.46 -4.15
N PHE A 73 -9.67 13.93 -3.91
CA PHE A 73 -10.87 14.36 -4.62
C PHE A 73 -11.36 15.76 -4.21
N ALA A 74 -10.92 16.28 -3.07
CA ALA A 74 -11.40 17.55 -2.52
C ALA A 74 -10.72 18.79 -3.11
N GLY A 75 -9.73 18.64 -4.00
CA GLY A 75 -9.06 19.77 -4.67
C GLY A 75 -8.29 20.67 -3.70
N LEU A 76 -7.57 20.06 -2.75
CA LEU A 76 -6.81 20.77 -1.72
C LEU A 76 -5.70 21.66 -2.31
N PRO A 77 -5.36 22.79 -1.64
CA PRO A 77 -4.23 23.61 -2.05
C PRO A 77 -2.92 22.81 -1.97
N THR A 78 -2.00 23.04 -2.90
CA THR A 78 -0.76 22.27 -3.07
C THR A 78 0.03 22.02 -1.78
N PRO A 79 0.20 23.00 -0.87
CA PRO A 79 0.92 22.75 0.39
C PRO A 79 0.22 21.73 1.30
N ALA A 80 -1.12 21.78 1.38
CA ALA A 80 -1.89 20.82 2.17
C ALA A 80 -1.83 19.41 1.55
N TRP A 81 -1.86 19.35 0.21
CA TRP A 81 -1.68 18.10 -0.51
C TRP A 81 -0.30 17.46 -0.27
N ILE A 82 0.77 18.25 -0.33
CA ILE A 82 2.15 17.77 -0.07
C ILE A 82 2.26 17.17 1.35
N LEU A 83 1.67 17.83 2.35
CA LEU A 83 1.70 17.33 3.72
C LEU A 83 0.94 16.01 3.87
N LEU A 84 -0.23 15.88 3.23
CA LEU A 84 -1.00 14.63 3.26
C LEU A 84 -0.27 13.49 2.56
N VAL A 85 0.32 13.75 1.40
CA VAL A 85 1.15 12.77 0.67
C VAL A 85 2.37 12.37 1.49
N LEU A 86 2.99 13.29 2.24
CA LEU A 86 4.10 12.97 3.13
C LEU A 86 3.67 12.01 4.26
N VAL A 87 2.49 12.22 4.84
CA VAL A 87 1.93 11.34 5.89
C VAL A 87 1.58 9.97 5.33
N ALA A 88 0.98 9.91 4.13
CA ALA A 88 0.66 8.65 3.44
C ALA A 88 1.86 7.99 2.74
N SER A 89 3.03 8.63 2.73
CA SER A 89 4.25 8.02 2.20
C SER A 89 4.68 6.83 3.06
N GLY A 90 5.47 5.92 2.48
CA GLY A 90 6.00 4.80 3.25
C GLY A 90 6.82 5.22 4.46
N PHE A 91 7.53 6.35 4.39
CA PHE A 91 8.22 6.93 5.54
C PHE A 91 7.24 7.39 6.63
N GLY A 92 6.20 8.12 6.25
CA GLY A 92 5.19 8.65 7.18
C GLY A 92 4.43 7.53 7.89
N ILE A 93 3.95 6.55 7.12
CA ILE A 93 3.20 5.40 7.63
C ILE A 93 4.06 4.55 8.55
N CYS A 94 5.30 4.22 8.16
CA CYS A 94 6.18 3.40 9.01
C CYS A 94 6.41 4.05 10.37
N VAL A 95 6.66 5.37 10.39
CA VAL A 95 6.85 6.13 11.64
C VAL A 95 5.56 6.18 12.45
N LEU A 96 4.43 6.47 11.81
CA LEU A 96 3.12 6.57 12.47
C LEU A 96 2.72 5.24 13.13
N VAL A 97 2.77 4.13 12.39
CA VAL A 97 2.42 2.80 12.89
C VAL A 97 3.40 2.37 13.98
N THR A 98 4.68 2.65 13.83
CA THR A 98 5.67 2.34 14.87
C THR A 98 5.41 3.14 16.14
N ALA A 99 5.07 4.43 16.03
CA ALA A 99 4.72 5.26 17.17
C ALA A 99 3.45 4.77 17.87
N GLU A 100 2.42 4.43 17.11
CA GLU A 100 1.17 3.86 17.63
C GLU A 100 1.44 2.56 18.41
N VAL A 101 2.10 1.58 17.78
CA VAL A 101 2.37 0.28 18.40
C VAL A 101 3.29 0.44 19.62
N SER A 102 4.30 1.31 19.55
CA SER A 102 5.20 1.58 20.67
C SER A 102 4.44 2.17 21.86
N ASN A 103 3.58 3.18 21.63
CA ASN A 103 2.77 3.75 22.72
C ASN A 103 1.81 2.72 23.33
N LEU A 104 1.21 1.83 22.53
CA LEU A 104 0.27 0.82 23.02
C LEU A 104 0.93 -0.32 23.80
N VAL A 105 2.19 -0.64 23.48
CA VAL A 105 2.94 -1.75 24.07
C VAL A 105 3.83 -1.28 25.21
N LEU A 106 4.55 -0.17 25.02
CA LEU A 106 5.57 0.35 25.95
C LEU A 106 5.09 1.56 26.76
N GLY A 107 3.99 2.21 26.36
CA GLY A 107 3.51 3.45 26.99
C GLY A 107 4.27 4.70 26.55
N GLU A 108 5.27 4.55 25.69
CA GLU A 108 6.07 5.63 25.12
C GLU A 108 6.53 5.29 23.70
N THR A 109 7.11 6.28 23.01
CA THR A 109 7.67 6.09 21.66
C THR A 109 9.18 6.34 21.68
N PRO A 110 10.01 5.31 21.87
CA PRO A 110 11.45 5.46 21.85
C PRO A 110 11.95 5.96 20.50
N SER A 111 12.79 7.00 20.50
CA SER A 111 13.38 7.56 19.27
C SER A 111 14.14 6.52 18.44
N ALA A 112 14.74 5.52 19.10
CA ALA A 112 15.42 4.40 18.43
C ALA A 112 14.46 3.59 17.53
N LEU A 113 13.23 3.36 17.97
CA LEU A 113 12.22 2.64 17.19
C LEU A 113 11.74 3.48 16.01
N LEU A 114 11.62 4.80 16.18
CA LEU A 114 11.29 5.70 15.07
C LEU A 114 12.40 5.75 14.02
N ILE A 115 13.67 5.78 14.44
CA ILE A 115 14.81 5.70 13.52
C ILE A 115 14.79 4.37 12.77
N ALA A 116 14.54 3.26 13.49
CA ALA A 116 14.40 1.95 12.87
C ALA A 116 13.28 1.92 11.82
N ALA A 117 12.13 2.56 12.11
CA ALA A 117 11.01 2.68 11.19
C ALA A 117 11.38 3.47 9.92
N VAL A 118 12.08 4.59 10.06
CA VAL A 118 12.54 5.41 8.92
C VAL A 118 13.49 4.61 8.03
N VAL A 119 14.42 3.85 8.61
CA VAL A 119 15.38 3.06 7.83
C VAL A 119 14.69 1.85 7.18
N ALA A 120 13.75 1.22 7.87
CA ALA A 120 12.93 0.14 7.31
C ALA A 120 11.99 0.61 6.18
N ALA A 121 11.62 1.89 6.15
CA ALA A 121 10.82 2.45 5.05
C ALA A 121 11.57 2.46 3.70
N ILE A 122 12.90 2.42 3.69
CA ILE A 122 13.72 2.42 2.46
C ILE A 122 13.40 1.19 1.59
N PRO A 123 13.52 -0.06 2.09
CA PRO A 123 13.12 -1.22 1.31
C PRO A 123 11.62 -1.29 1.07
N LEU A 124 10.79 -0.71 1.94
CA LEU A 124 9.33 -0.65 1.80
C LEU A 124 8.83 0.42 0.82
N ALA A 125 9.70 1.27 0.28
CA ALA A 125 9.30 2.39 -0.57
C ALA A 125 8.52 1.96 -1.83
N GLY A 126 8.61 0.68 -2.24
CA GLY A 126 7.84 0.11 -3.34
C GLY A 126 6.50 -0.54 -2.96
N GLU A 127 6.17 -0.67 -1.67
CA GLU A 127 5.01 -1.43 -1.14
C GLU A 127 3.90 -0.53 -0.56
N CYS A 128 4.17 0.77 -0.35
CA CYS A 128 3.19 1.74 0.16
C CYS A 128 2.29 2.30 -0.94
N ILE A 129 1.71 1.39 -1.71
CA ILE A 129 0.74 1.66 -2.77
C ILE A 129 -0.57 1.04 -2.30
N GLY A 130 -1.67 1.80 -2.28
CA GLY A 130 -2.97 1.28 -1.87
C GLY A 130 -3.56 0.29 -2.88
N LEU A 131 -4.56 -0.50 -2.47
CA LEU A 131 -5.32 -1.34 -3.41
C LEU A 131 -6.01 -0.51 -4.52
N TYR A 132 -6.36 0.74 -4.22
CA TYR A 132 -6.91 1.68 -5.19
C TYR A 132 -5.92 2.00 -6.33
N GLU A 133 -4.67 2.31 -6.00
CA GLU A 133 -3.63 2.55 -7.00
C GLU A 133 -3.32 1.27 -7.81
N SER A 134 -3.34 0.12 -7.15
CA SER A 134 -3.15 -1.21 -7.76
C SER A 134 -4.26 -1.57 -8.75
N ALA A 135 -5.49 -1.17 -8.46
CA ALA A 135 -6.65 -1.29 -9.35
C ALA A 135 -6.64 -0.27 -10.50
N GLY A 136 -5.57 0.51 -10.64
CA GLY A 136 -5.37 1.45 -11.73
C GLY A 136 -5.95 2.84 -11.49
N GLY A 137 -5.86 3.36 -10.24
CA GLY A 137 -6.21 4.73 -9.86
C GLY A 137 -5.50 5.84 -10.66
N LEU A 138 -5.29 7.04 -10.07
CA LEU A 138 -4.80 8.24 -10.79
C LEU A 138 -3.52 8.00 -11.64
N TYR A 139 -2.63 7.08 -11.24
CA TYR A 139 -1.32 6.85 -11.87
C TYR A 139 -1.14 5.50 -12.58
N GLY A 140 -2.22 4.73 -12.78
CA GLY A 140 -2.27 3.58 -13.69
C GLY A 140 -1.63 2.29 -13.16
N SER A 141 -2.20 1.17 -13.59
CA SER A 141 -1.90 -0.17 -13.11
C SER A 141 -0.48 -0.62 -13.46
N LYS A 142 0.32 -0.98 -12.45
CA LYS A 142 1.42 -1.93 -12.62
C LYS A 142 1.16 -3.11 -11.70
N PRO A 143 1.02 -4.35 -12.21
CA PRO A 143 0.97 -5.50 -11.35
C PRO A 143 2.28 -5.56 -10.57
N GLN A 144 2.24 -5.32 -9.28
CA GLN A 144 3.38 -5.58 -8.42
C GLN A 144 3.50 -7.10 -8.29
N THR A 145 4.68 -7.64 -8.57
CA THR A 145 4.92 -9.06 -8.41
C THR A 145 4.90 -9.40 -6.91
N GLN A 146 4.04 -10.35 -6.52
CA GLN A 146 3.92 -10.85 -5.14
C GLN A 146 5.28 -11.24 -4.53
N LEU A 147 6.19 -11.76 -5.37
CA LEU A 147 7.54 -12.17 -4.99
C LEU A 147 8.42 -10.98 -4.58
N CYS A 148 8.24 -9.81 -5.20
CA CYS A 148 8.95 -8.58 -4.83
C CYS A 148 8.38 -7.98 -3.54
N ILE A 149 7.06 -7.92 -3.39
CA ILE A 149 6.39 -7.42 -2.17
C ILE A 149 6.81 -8.25 -0.96
N MET A 150 6.68 -9.58 -1.05
CA MET A 150 7.11 -10.49 0.01
C MET A 150 8.59 -10.26 0.39
N GLY A 151 9.47 -10.10 -0.60
CA GLY A 151 10.89 -9.88 -0.37
C GLY A 151 11.18 -8.54 0.31
N PHE A 152 10.52 -7.46 -0.12
CA PHE A 152 10.70 -6.13 0.47
C PHE A 152 10.15 -6.04 1.89
N ASP A 153 9.00 -6.67 2.17
CA ASP A 153 8.43 -6.67 3.51
C ASP A 153 9.25 -7.52 4.47
N ALA A 154 9.76 -8.67 4.01
CA ALA A 154 10.70 -9.47 4.78
C ALA A 154 11.99 -8.70 5.09
N LEU A 155 12.53 -7.98 4.09
CA LEU A 155 13.73 -7.16 4.28
C LEU A 155 13.44 -5.97 5.20
N GLY A 156 12.27 -5.35 5.11
CA GLY A 156 11.83 -4.29 5.99
C GLY A 156 11.74 -4.73 7.44
N GLY A 157 11.09 -5.87 7.70
CA GLY A 157 11.04 -6.46 9.04
C GLY A 157 12.43 -6.76 9.60
N TYR A 158 13.31 -7.34 8.78
CA TYR A 158 14.71 -7.58 9.15
C TYR A 158 15.45 -6.27 9.48
N VAL A 159 15.37 -5.27 8.61
CA VAL A 159 16.05 -3.98 8.76
C VAL A 159 15.53 -3.25 10.00
N PHE A 160 14.22 -3.27 10.24
CA PHE A 160 13.61 -2.70 11.43
C PHE A 160 14.19 -3.31 12.72
N ALA A 161 14.15 -4.64 12.83
CA ALA A 161 14.65 -5.34 14.02
C ALA A 161 16.15 -5.11 14.23
N ARG A 162 16.94 -5.09 13.15
CA ARG A 162 18.38 -4.83 13.22
C ARG A 162 18.68 -3.40 13.64
N MET A 163 17.95 -2.42 13.12
CA MET A 163 18.16 -1.01 13.48
C MET A 163 17.68 -0.71 14.89
N ALA A 164 16.62 -1.35 15.35
CA ALA A 164 16.17 -1.26 16.74
C ALA A 164 17.26 -1.77 17.70
N HIS A 165 17.85 -2.94 17.42
CA HIS A 165 18.97 -3.47 18.21
C HIS A 165 20.18 -2.52 18.21
N ASN A 166 20.56 -1.96 17.05
CA ASN A 166 21.63 -0.95 16.98
C ASN A 166 21.33 0.30 17.83
N GLY A 167 20.05 0.62 18.02
CA GLY A 167 19.58 1.69 18.90
C GLY A 167 19.43 1.29 20.37
N GLY A 168 19.86 0.08 20.76
CA GLY A 168 19.77 -0.45 22.12
C GLY A 168 18.41 -1.06 22.49
N TYR A 169 17.53 -1.29 21.51
CA TYR A 169 16.20 -1.87 21.71
C TYR A 169 16.09 -3.24 21.03
N ASP A 170 16.35 -4.30 21.79
CA ASP A 170 16.15 -5.68 21.34
C ASP A 170 14.68 -6.09 21.42
N ILE A 171 13.98 -5.97 20.30
CA ILE A 171 12.55 -6.32 20.20
C ILE A 171 12.37 -7.82 19.96
N CYS A 172 13.03 -8.36 18.94
CA CYS A 172 12.92 -9.77 18.56
C CYS A 172 14.10 -10.20 17.67
N PRO A 173 14.35 -11.52 17.54
CA PRO A 173 15.32 -12.05 16.59
C PRO A 173 15.00 -11.63 15.14
N TYR A 174 16.02 -11.35 14.34
CA TYR A 174 15.82 -10.78 13.00
C TYR A 174 15.08 -11.70 12.04
N ASN A 175 15.24 -13.01 12.18
CA ASN A 175 14.52 -14.01 11.40
C ASN A 175 13.02 -14.02 11.72
N VAL A 176 12.65 -13.75 12.97
CA VAL A 176 11.24 -13.62 13.41
C VAL A 176 10.61 -12.41 12.73
N ALA A 177 11.30 -11.26 12.77
CA ALA A 177 10.82 -10.03 12.14
C ALA A 177 10.70 -10.18 10.61
N ALA A 178 11.69 -10.82 9.97
CA ALA A 178 11.67 -11.10 8.54
C ALA A 178 10.50 -12.03 8.15
N ALA A 179 10.24 -13.07 8.95
CA ALA A 179 9.12 -13.98 8.69
C ALA A 179 7.75 -13.29 8.84
N ALA A 180 7.60 -12.44 9.85
CA ALA A 180 6.39 -11.64 10.04
C ALA A 180 6.15 -10.69 8.86
N GLY A 181 7.20 -9.98 8.42
CA GLY A 181 7.15 -9.13 7.22
C GLY A 181 6.79 -9.92 5.97
N ALA A 182 7.43 -11.07 5.74
CA ALA A 182 7.13 -11.93 4.59
C ALA A 182 5.65 -12.34 4.54
N VAL A 183 5.06 -12.74 5.67
CA VAL A 183 3.64 -13.14 5.73
C VAL A 183 2.71 -11.96 5.49
N TYR A 184 3.03 -10.79 6.05
CA TYR A 184 2.29 -9.57 5.76
C TYR A 184 2.26 -9.28 4.25
N GLY A 185 3.44 -9.26 3.62
CA GLY A 185 3.59 -9.00 2.19
C GLY A 185 3.00 -10.05 1.27
N VAL A 186 2.96 -11.32 1.70
CA VAL A 186 2.25 -12.37 0.95
C VAL A 186 0.74 -12.10 0.93
N ILE A 187 0.17 -11.74 2.07
CA ILE A 187 -1.27 -11.49 2.19
C ILE A 187 -1.63 -10.24 1.41
N THR A 188 -0.97 -9.11 1.66
CA THR A 188 -1.27 -7.85 0.95
C THR A 188 -0.97 -8.00 -0.54
N GLY A 189 0.21 -8.52 -0.90
CA GLY A 189 0.65 -8.68 -2.28
C GLY A 189 -0.25 -9.59 -3.12
N PHE A 190 -0.86 -10.62 -2.52
CA PHE A 190 -1.83 -11.46 -3.23
C PHE A 190 -3.05 -10.66 -3.71
N PHE A 191 -3.60 -9.78 -2.86
CA PHE A 191 -4.73 -8.91 -3.25
C PHE A 191 -4.31 -7.86 -4.27
N HIS A 192 -3.10 -7.30 -4.17
CA HIS A 192 -2.54 -6.36 -5.15
C HIS A 192 -2.41 -7.02 -6.54
N VAL A 193 -1.94 -8.27 -6.60
CA VAL A 193 -1.84 -9.02 -7.87
C VAL A 193 -3.22 -9.27 -8.47
N ILE A 194 -4.19 -9.74 -7.69
CA ILE A 194 -5.54 -10.01 -8.20
C ILE A 194 -6.17 -8.74 -8.77
N LEU A 195 -6.12 -7.64 -8.02
CA LEU A 195 -6.69 -6.36 -8.45
C LEU A 195 -5.94 -5.77 -9.64
N GLY A 196 -4.60 -5.88 -9.67
CA GLY A 196 -3.78 -5.50 -10.81
C GLY A 196 -4.10 -6.31 -12.07
N CYS A 197 -4.34 -7.61 -11.94
CA CYS A 197 -4.79 -8.46 -13.05
C CYS A 197 -6.20 -8.06 -13.53
N MET A 198 -7.14 -7.82 -12.63
CA MET A 198 -8.49 -7.37 -12.98
C MET A 198 -8.49 -5.99 -13.67
N ALA A 199 -7.63 -5.08 -13.23
CA ALA A 199 -7.42 -3.79 -13.87
C ALA A 199 -6.74 -3.92 -15.25
N GLY A 200 -5.81 -4.87 -15.38
CA GLY A 200 -5.11 -5.18 -16.63
C GLY A 200 -6.01 -5.68 -17.76
N PHE A 201 -7.18 -6.25 -17.45
CA PHE A 201 -8.23 -6.53 -18.44
C PHE A 201 -8.95 -5.24 -18.85
N THR A 202 -8.23 -4.39 -19.58
CA THR A 202 -8.74 -3.14 -20.12
C THR A 202 -9.17 -3.32 -21.58
N PHE A 203 -10.43 -3.05 -21.86
CA PHE A 203 -11.00 -3.00 -23.20
C PHE A 203 -10.81 -1.61 -23.79
N TYR A 204 -10.24 -1.56 -25.00
CA TYR A 204 -10.04 -0.33 -25.75
C TYR A 204 -10.92 -0.37 -27.01
N GLU A 205 -11.83 0.59 -27.13
CA GLU A 205 -12.64 0.79 -28.32
C GLU A 205 -12.37 2.19 -28.87
N SER A 206 -12.10 2.31 -30.17
CA SER A 206 -11.86 3.61 -30.82
C SER A 206 -12.64 3.69 -32.13
N THR A 207 -13.51 4.69 -32.22
CA THR A 207 -14.36 4.94 -33.39
C THR A 207 -14.30 6.42 -33.76
N ASN A 208 -13.82 6.74 -34.96
CA ASN A 208 -13.76 8.12 -35.50
C ASN A 208 -13.10 9.14 -34.54
N GLY A 209 -12.01 8.74 -33.87
CA GLY A 209 -11.28 9.58 -32.92
C GLY A 209 -11.89 9.65 -31.52
N HIS A 210 -13.11 9.16 -31.30
CA HIS A 210 -13.61 8.90 -29.96
C HIS A 210 -13.02 7.59 -29.45
N TYR A 211 -12.35 7.64 -28.31
CA TYR A 211 -11.88 6.44 -27.62
C TYR A 211 -12.66 6.22 -26.34
N GLU A 212 -12.89 4.95 -26.04
CA GLU A 212 -13.46 4.48 -24.80
C GLU A 212 -12.58 3.37 -24.23
N ILE A 213 -12.21 3.54 -22.97
CA ILE A 213 -11.36 2.63 -22.22
C ILE A 213 -12.17 2.14 -21.04
N ARG A 214 -12.42 0.84 -20.97
CA ARG A 214 -13.21 0.22 -19.89
C ARG A 214 -12.40 -0.86 -19.21
N ASN A 215 -12.46 -0.91 -17.89
CA ASN A 215 -12.04 -2.07 -17.11
C ASN A 215 -13.12 -2.42 -16.08
N VAL A 216 -12.84 -3.38 -15.20
CA VAL A 216 -13.78 -3.81 -14.16
C VAL A 216 -14.11 -2.69 -13.15
N PHE A 217 -13.27 -1.66 -13.04
CA PHE A 217 -13.37 -0.61 -12.03
C PHE A 217 -13.90 0.73 -12.53
N GLY A 218 -13.91 0.96 -13.85
CA GLY A 218 -14.34 2.23 -14.40
C GLY A 218 -14.31 2.31 -15.92
N THR A 219 -14.71 3.48 -16.42
CA THR A 219 -14.75 3.81 -17.85
C THR A 219 -14.19 5.21 -18.05
N ALA A 220 -13.29 5.38 -19.01
CA ALA A 220 -12.86 6.68 -19.50
C ALA A 220 -13.23 6.85 -20.96
N ARG A 221 -13.61 8.07 -21.29
CA ARG A 221 -13.96 8.48 -22.65
C ARG A 221 -13.16 9.72 -22.98
N GLY A 222 -12.72 9.81 -24.23
CA GLY A 222 -12.05 10.99 -24.72
C GLY A 222 -12.15 11.09 -26.23
N TYR A 223 -11.65 12.21 -26.74
CA TYR A 223 -11.57 12.46 -28.17
C TYR A 223 -10.13 12.78 -28.52
N ASN A 224 -9.59 12.05 -29.49
CA ASN A 224 -8.31 12.32 -30.10
C ASN A 224 -8.53 13.13 -31.40
N PRO A 225 -8.29 14.45 -31.39
CA PRO A 225 -8.49 15.29 -32.58
C PRO A 225 -7.53 14.95 -33.74
N ASN A 226 -6.44 14.22 -33.47
CA ASN A 226 -5.43 13.85 -34.46
C ASN A 226 -5.64 12.45 -35.06
N TRP A 227 -6.81 11.83 -34.87
CA TRP A 227 -7.05 10.45 -35.32
C TRP A 227 -6.90 10.28 -36.84
N ASN A 228 -7.23 11.32 -37.61
CA ASN A 228 -7.08 11.35 -39.07
C ASN A 228 -5.64 11.38 -39.57
N ASN A 229 -4.66 11.74 -38.73
CA ASN A 229 -3.26 11.79 -39.13
C ASN A 229 -2.57 10.41 -39.07
N ASN A 230 -3.23 9.39 -38.51
CA ASN A 230 -2.69 8.04 -38.36
C ASN A 230 -3.27 7.01 -39.35
N ILE A 231 -4.15 7.43 -40.28
CA ILE A 231 -4.74 6.56 -41.31
C ILE A 231 -3.95 6.55 -42.62
N GLY A 232 -2.77 7.16 -42.63
CA GLY A 232 -1.92 7.29 -43.82
C GLY A 232 -0.44 7.17 -43.53
N VAL A 233 0.02 5.99 -43.07
CA VAL A 233 1.23 5.28 -43.52
C VAL A 233 1.03 3.78 -43.30
#